data_AF-A0A535X4Z4-F1
#
_entry.id   AF-A0A535X4Z4-F1
#
_cell.length_a   1.000
_cell.length_b   1.000
_cell.length_c   1.000
_cell.angle_alpha   90.00
_cell.angle_beta   90.00
_cell.angle_gamma   90.00
#
_symmetry.space_group_name_H-M   'P 1'
#
loop_
_entity.id
_entity.type
_entity.pdbx_description
1 polymer ?
#
loop_
_entity_poly.entity_id
_entity_poly.type
_entity_poly.pdbx_seq_one_letter_code
_entity_poly.pdbx_strand_id
1 'polypeptide(L)'
;MTSDSDIEAKLTAIPGIGPWTVNGFLLIALDRPDAFPAGDLALRRAVKRLYGLDHLPSEPELLRMAERWRPYRSLAAAYLFDSEFG
;
A
#
# COMPACT_ATOMS: atom_id res chain seq x y z
N MET A 1 22.08 1.08 -5.44
CA MET A 1 20.79 0.65 -4.86
C MET A 1 19.73 0.91 -5.92
N THR A 2 18.97 -0.11 -6.35
CA THR A 2 17.91 0.06 -7.36
C THR A 2 16.80 0.95 -6.80
N SER A 3 16.26 1.88 -7.59
CA SER A 3 15.14 2.73 -7.14
C SER A 3 13.83 1.95 -7.11
N ASP A 4 12.86 2.41 -6.33
CA ASP A 4 11.54 1.75 -6.25
C ASP A 4 10.81 1.80 -7.60
N SER A 5 10.97 2.89 -8.36
CA SER A 5 10.43 3.02 -9.72
C SER A 5 11.07 2.04 -10.71
N ASP A 6 12.38 1.80 -10.61
CA ASP A 6 13.05 0.80 -11.44
C ASP A 6 12.58 -0.63 -11.12
N ILE A 7 12.31 -0.91 -9.84
CA ILE A 7 11.76 -2.20 -9.41
C ILE A 7 10.35 -2.38 -9.97
N GLU A 8 9.51 -1.36 -9.84
CA GLU A 8 8.14 -1.37 -10.37
C GLU A 8 8.12 -1.61 -11.88
N ALA A 9 8.92 -0.86 -12.65
CA ALA A 9 9.01 -1.01 -14.09
C ALA A 9 9.46 -2.42 -14.52
N LYS A 10 10.42 -3.01 -13.80
CA LYS A 10 10.92 -4.36 -14.10
C LYS A 10 9.91 -5.46 -13.75
N LEU A 11 9.27 -5.35 -12.59
CA LEU A 11 8.37 -6.38 -12.10
C LEU A 11 7.02 -6.35 -12.83
N THR A 12 6.47 -5.17 -13.11
CA THR A 12 5.19 -5.05 -13.85
C THR A 12 5.28 -5.47 -15.31
N ALA A 13 6.49 -5.59 -15.88
CA ALA A 13 6.69 -6.16 -17.20
C ALA A 13 6.43 -7.68 -17.26
N ILE A 14 6.37 -8.36 -16.11
CA ILE A 14 6.09 -9.81 -16.03
C ILE A 14 4.56 -10.01 -16.03
N PRO A 15 3.99 -10.78 -16.98
CA PRO A 15 2.56 -11.06 -17.00
C PRO A 15 2.05 -11.63 -15.67
N GLY A 16 1.00 -11.02 -15.12
CA GLY A 16 0.42 -11.40 -13.84
C GLY A 16 0.96 -10.66 -12.61
N ILE A 17 2.03 -9.85 -12.75
CA ILE A 17 2.52 -8.99 -11.68
C ILE A 17 2.01 -7.56 -11.89
N GLY A 18 1.12 -7.12 -11.00
CA GLY A 18 0.56 -5.76 -11.02
C GLY A 18 1.16 -4.84 -9.93
N PRO A 19 0.78 -3.55 -9.92
CA PRO A 19 1.25 -2.57 -8.94
C PRO A 19 1.02 -2.98 -7.49
N TRP A 20 -0.10 -3.66 -7.19
CA TRP A 20 -0.37 -4.19 -5.86
C TRP A 20 0.69 -5.20 -5.41
N THR A 21 1.05 -6.16 -6.28
CA THR A 21 2.06 -7.18 -5.99
C THR A 21 3.44 -6.55 -5.78
N VAL A 22 3.80 -5.57 -6.61
CA VAL A 22 5.06 -4.83 -6.46
C VAL A 22 5.11 -4.10 -5.12
N ASN A 23 4.06 -3.37 -4.75
CA ASN A 23 4.03 -2.66 -3.48
C ASN A 23 4.11 -3.60 -2.27
N GLY A 24 3.46 -4.77 -2.34
CA GLY A 24 3.61 -5.82 -1.33
C GLY A 24 5.05 -6.34 -1.23
N PHE A 25 5.72 -6.55 -2.37
CA PHE A 25 7.13 -6.95 -2.41
C PHE A 25 8.06 -5.88 -1.81
N LEU A 26 7.86 -4.60 -2.16
CA LEU A 26 8.62 -3.48 -1.60
C LEU A 26 8.44 -3.40 -0.07
N LEU A 27 7.21 -3.62 0.41
CA LEU A 27 6.87 -3.56 1.84
C LEU A 27 7.45 -4.73 2.63
N ILE A 28 7.26 -5.97 2.17
CA ILE A 28 7.54 -7.18 2.97
C ILE A 28 8.98 -7.68 2.74
N ALA A 29 9.42 -7.75 1.49
CA ALA A 29 10.67 -8.41 1.14
C ALA A 29 11.87 -7.45 1.14
N LEU A 30 11.64 -6.18 0.81
CA LEU A 30 12.70 -5.17 0.69
C LEU A 30 12.69 -4.12 1.80
N ASP A 31 11.73 -4.20 2.74
CA ASP A 31 11.59 -3.28 3.88
C ASP A 31 11.68 -1.80 3.46
N ARG A 32 11.07 -1.46 2.32
CA ARG A 32 11.05 -0.06 1.87
C ARG A 32 10.12 0.72 2.78
N PRO A 33 10.52 1.88 3.31
CA PRO A 33 9.74 2.61 4.30
C PRO A 33 8.47 3.25 3.74
N ASP A 34 8.42 3.46 2.42
CA ASP A 34 7.38 4.26 1.76
C ASP A 34 6.58 3.49 0.69
N ALA A 35 6.46 2.17 0.85
CA ALA A 35 5.65 1.31 0.01
C ALA A 35 4.20 1.25 0.52
N PHE A 36 3.22 1.24 -0.38
CA PHE A 36 1.82 1.30 0.02
C PHE A 36 0.87 0.65 -1.01
N PRO A 37 0.38 -0.58 -0.78
CA PRO A 37 -0.47 -1.28 -1.73
C PRO A 37 -1.93 -0.80 -1.66
N ALA A 38 -2.22 0.40 -2.18
CA ALA A 38 -3.55 1.03 -2.08
C ALA A 38 -4.70 0.23 -2.73
N GLY A 39 -4.40 -0.68 -3.65
CA GLY A 39 -5.37 -1.63 -4.21
C GLY A 39 -5.85 -2.70 -3.20
N ASP A 40 -5.21 -2.81 -2.04
CA ASP A 40 -5.49 -3.84 -1.04
C ASP A 40 -6.85 -3.64 -0.36
N LEU A 41 -7.70 -4.67 -0.39
CA LEU A 41 -9.04 -4.60 0.17
C LEU A 41 -9.04 -4.47 1.70
N ALA A 42 -8.11 -5.12 2.41
CA ALA A 42 -8.02 -5.03 3.86
C ALA A 42 -7.59 -3.63 4.29
N LEU A 43 -6.60 -3.02 3.61
CA LEU A 43 -6.21 -1.63 3.88
C LEU A 43 -7.38 -0.65 3.67
N ARG A 44 -8.13 -0.81 2.58
CA ARG A 44 -9.29 0.04 2.29
C ARG A 44 -10.39 -0.12 3.35
N ARG A 45 -10.60 -1.34 3.86
CA ARG A 45 -11.55 -1.62 4.96
C ARG A 45 -11.09 -1.03 6.29
N ALA A 46 -9.81 -1.19 6.63
CA ALA A 46 -9.19 -0.59 7.81
C ALA A 46 -9.41 0.92 7.81
N VAL A 47 -9.10 1.59 6.70
CA VAL A 47 -9.27 3.03 6.58
C VAL A 47 -10.74 3.43 6.65
N LYS A 48 -11.65 2.73 5.96
CA LYS A 48 -13.08 3.00 6.10
C LYS A 48 -13.53 2.99 7.56
N ARG A 49 -13.16 1.95 8.31
CA ARG A 49 -13.56 1.75 9.71
C ARG A 49 -12.92 2.78 10.64
N LEU A 50 -11.60 2.94 10.58
CA LEU A 50 -10.85 3.80 11.51
C LEU A 50 -11.09 5.30 11.27
N TYR A 51 -11.44 5.69 10.04
CA TYR A 51 -11.68 7.09 9.67
C TYR A 51 -13.18 7.42 9.61
N GLY A 52 -14.05 6.45 9.91
CA GLY A 52 -15.50 6.63 9.91
C GLY A 52 -16.09 6.98 8.54
N LEU A 53 -15.52 6.44 7.45
CA LEU A 53 -16.04 6.68 6.11
C LEU A 53 -17.34 5.89 5.88
N ASP A 54 -18.29 6.54 5.22
CA ASP A 54 -19.58 5.95 4.84
C ASP A 54 -19.44 4.98 3.64
N HIS A 55 -18.37 5.10 2.86
CA HIS A 55 -18.05 4.25 1.70
C HIS A 55 -16.67 3.60 1.83
N LEU A 56 -16.43 2.57 1.01
CA LEU A 56 -15.09 1.99 0.86
C LEU A 56 -14.27 2.93 -0.03
N PRO A 57 -13.20 3.58 0.47
CA PRO A 57 -12.43 4.52 -0.34
C PRO A 57 -11.88 3.80 -1.57
N SER A 58 -11.92 4.42 -2.74
CA SER A 58 -11.25 3.95 -3.96
C SER A 58 -9.73 3.96 -3.79
N GLU A 59 -9.01 3.26 -4.69
CA GLU A 59 -7.54 3.27 -4.67
C GLU A 59 -6.95 4.69 -4.82
N PRO A 60 -7.45 5.56 -5.72
CA PRO A 60 -6.99 6.95 -5.79
C PRO A 60 -7.30 7.77 -4.54
N GLU A 61 -8.45 7.54 -3.89
CA GLU A 61 -8.79 8.19 -2.61
C GLU A 61 -7.84 7.78 -1.50
N LEU A 62 -7.60 6.47 -1.38
CA LEU A 62 -6.70 5.94 -0.37
C LEU A 62 -5.27 6.43 -0.59
N LEU A 63 -4.78 6.51 -1.84
CA LEU A 63 -3.47 7.10 -2.15
C LEU A 63 -3.37 8.56 -1.69
N ARG A 64 -4.40 9.40 -1.95
CA ARG A 64 -4.42 10.78 -1.46
C ARG A 64 -4.40 10.87 0.06
N MET A 65 -5.13 10.00 0.75
CA MET A 65 -5.09 9.91 2.22
C MET A 65 -3.70 9.49 2.71
N ALA A 66 -3.04 8.56 2.00
CA ALA A 66 -1.75 8.01 2.38
C ALA A 66 -0.58 8.99 2.27
N GLU A 67 -0.72 10.07 1.49
CA GLU A 67 0.31 11.12 1.39
C GLU A 67 0.68 11.71 2.77
N ARG A 68 -0.27 11.75 3.71
CA ARG A 68 -0.03 12.24 5.09
C ARG A 68 0.89 11.34 5.91
N TRP A 69 1.14 10.10 5.48
CA TRP A 69 2.00 9.15 6.18
C TRP A 69 3.41 9.08 5.58
N ARG A 70 3.70 9.84 4.53
CA ARG A 70 5.07 9.93 3.99
C ARG A 70 6.03 10.47 5.06
N PRO A 71 7.30 10.00 5.07
CA PRO A 71 7.88 8.98 4.19
C PRO A 71 7.74 7.54 4.71
N TYR A 72 6.80 7.29 5.63
CA TYR A 72 6.65 6.02 6.38
C TYR A 72 5.32 5.32 6.08
N ARG A 73 4.88 5.33 4.81
CA ARG A 73 3.61 4.68 4.43
C ARG A 73 3.58 3.18 4.71
N SER A 74 4.74 2.50 4.72
CA SER A 74 4.82 1.07 5.08
C SER A 74 4.48 0.85 6.55
N LEU A 75 4.89 1.75 7.44
CA LEU A 75 4.54 1.67 8.86
C LEU A 75 3.03 1.87 9.06
N ALA A 76 2.44 2.84 8.36
CA ALA A 76 0.99 3.03 8.37
C ALA A 76 0.24 1.80 7.84
N ALA A 77 0.71 1.20 6.74
CA ALA A 77 0.14 -0.04 6.22
C ALA A 77 0.22 -1.19 7.22
N ALA A 78 1.34 -1.35 7.94
CA ALA A 78 1.49 -2.38 8.98
C ALA A 78 0.44 -2.22 10.09
N TYR A 79 0.23 -1.01 10.61
CA TYR A 79 -0.81 -0.76 11.63
C TYR A 79 -2.23 -0.96 11.09
N LEU A 80 -2.48 -0.60 9.82
CA LEU A 80 -3.78 -0.83 9.20
C LEU A 80 -4.07 -2.33 9.04
N PHE A 81 -3.08 -3.13 8.64
CA PHE A 81 -3.20 -4.59 8.59
C PHE A 81 -3.40 -5.21 9.96
N ASP A 82 -2.59 -4.79 10.95
CA ASP A 82 -2.74 -5.22 12.34
C ASP A 82 -4.15 -4.96 12.86
N SER A 83 -4.74 -3.80 12.53
CA SER A 83 -6.09 -3.48 12.96
C SER A 83 -7.20 -4.35 12.35
N GLU A 84 -6.95 -5.06 11.25
CA GLU A 84 -7.93 -5.92 10.57
C GLU A 84 -7.71 -7.42 10.86
N PHE A 85 -6.50 -7.82 11.23
CA PHE A 85 -6.11 -9.22 11.43
C PHE A 85 -5.62 -9.56 12.85
N GLY A 86 -5.32 -8.55 13.68
CA GLY A 86 -4.99 -8.68 15.10
C GLY A 86 -6.22 -8.56 15.99
#